data_AF-A0A3N1HTQ3-F1
#
_entry.id   AF-A0A3N1HTQ3-F1
#
_cell.length_a   1.000
_cell.length_b   1.000
_cell.length_c   1.000
_cell.angle_alpha   90.00
_cell.angle_beta   90.00
_cell.angle_gamma   90.00
#
_symmetry.space_group_name_H-M   'P 1'
#
loop_
_entity.id
_entity.type
_entity.pdbx_description
1 polymer ?
#
loop_
_entity_poly.entity_id
_entity_poly.type
_entity_poly.pdbx_seq_one_letter_code
_entity_poly.pdbx_strand_id
1 'polypeptide(L)'
;MTETHPESLLDLQHRLQGVVTATTATHRGARPVDVVAALQRALVAAHLPDQPPSWMRASASEISAGRRVVLGTAEAPEGLDRAAPDPDVHAAG
;
A
#
# COMPACT_ATOMS: atom_id res chain seq x y z
N MET A 1 -17.77 19.83 -2.03
CA MET A 1 -17.32 18.71 -1.16
C MET A 1 -17.45 17.47 -2.01
N THR A 2 -16.35 16.93 -2.52
CA THR A 2 -16.39 15.83 -3.51
C THR A 2 -16.60 14.52 -2.76
N GLU A 3 -17.83 14.02 -2.76
CA GLU A 3 -18.12 12.64 -2.37
C GLU A 3 -17.27 11.72 -3.25
N THR A 4 -16.23 11.14 -2.66
CA THR A 4 -15.43 10.14 -3.34
C THR A 4 -16.24 8.86 -3.25
N HIS A 5 -16.94 8.51 -4.34
CA HIS A 5 -17.80 7.33 -4.36
C HIS A 5 -16.97 6.09 -4.02
N PRO A 6 -17.41 5.24 -3.08
CA PRO A 6 -16.65 4.07 -2.62
C PRO A 6 -16.31 3.09 -3.75
N GLU A 7 -17.17 3.01 -4.76
CA GLU A 7 -16.92 2.22 -5.98
C GLU A 7 -15.71 2.72 -6.77
N SER A 8 -15.46 4.04 -6.78
CA SER A 8 -14.29 4.63 -7.45
C SER A 8 -12.99 4.35 -6.70
N LEU A 9 -13.03 4.19 -5.37
CA LEU A 9 -11.85 3.85 -4.57
C LEU A 9 -11.44 2.38 -4.73
N LEU A 10 -12.41 1.47 -4.74
CA LEU A 10 -12.14 0.05 -4.97
C LEU A 10 -11.58 -0.19 -6.38
N ASP A 11 -12.15 0.46 -7.39
CA ASP A 11 -11.65 0.36 -8.77
C ASP A 11 -10.22 0.91 -8.89
N LEU A 12 -9.93 2.06 -8.26
CA LEU A 12 -8.59 2.62 -8.22
C LEU A 12 -7.59 1.68 -7.51
N GLN A 13 -8.00 1.07 -6.39
CA GLN A 13 -7.17 0.11 -5.67
C GLN A 13 -6.89 -1.14 -6.51
N HIS A 14 -7.89 -1.68 -7.21
CA HIS A 14 -7.71 -2.83 -8.09
C HIS A 14 -6.76 -2.52 -9.25
N ARG A 15 -6.89 -1.36 -9.88
CA ARG A 15 -5.98 -0.93 -10.95
C ARG A 15 -4.55 -0.79 -10.43
N LEU A 16 -4.37 -0.14 -9.28
CA LEU A 16 -3.04 0.03 -8.67
C LEU A 16 -2.43 -1.32 -8.27
N GLN A 17 -3.23 -2.22 -7.69
CA GLN A 17 -2.80 -3.58 -7.35
C GLN A 17 -2.43 -4.37 -8.60
N GLY A 18 -3.18 -4.21 -9.70
CA GLY A 18 -2.87 -4.82 -10.99
C GLY A 18 -1.51 -4.38 -11.53
N VAL A 19 -1.23 -3.07 -11.52
CA VAL A 19 0.06 -2.50 -11.94
C VAL A 19 1.22 -3.09 -11.13
N VAL A 20 1.11 -3.10 -9.81
CA VAL A 20 2.14 -3.61 -8.91
C VAL A 20 2.37 -5.11 -9.12
N THR A 21 1.30 -5.88 -9.27
CA THR A 21 1.36 -7.34 -9.49
C THR A 21 2.05 -7.67 -10.81
N ALA A 22 1.67 -6.98 -11.90
CA ALA A 22 2.29 -7.16 -13.20
C ALA A 22 3.78 -6.77 -13.20
N THR A 23 4.13 -5.70 -12.50
CA THR A 23 5.53 -5.25 -12.37
C THR A 23 6.35 -6.25 -11.56
N THR A 24 5.78 -6.81 -10.49
CA THR A 24 6.44 -7.85 -9.68
C THR A 24 6.73 -9.10 -10.50
N ALA A 25 5.78 -9.55 -11.33
CA ALA A 25 5.94 -10.74 -12.16
C ALA A 25 7.10 -10.64 -13.17
N THR A 26 7.45 -9.42 -13.59
CA THR A 26 8.42 -9.17 -14.66
C THR A 26 9.75 -8.60 -14.18
N HIS A 27 9.79 -7.91 -13.03
CA HIS A 27 10.97 -7.19 -12.54
C HIS A 27 11.46 -7.67 -11.17
N ARG A 28 11.01 -8.85 -10.72
CA ARG A 28 11.54 -9.51 -9.51
C ARG A 28 13.06 -9.73 -9.64
N GLY A 29 13.82 -9.29 -8.63
CA GLY A 29 15.29 -9.39 -8.63
C GLY A 29 16.01 -8.34 -9.48
N ALA A 30 15.28 -7.47 -10.19
CA ALA A 30 15.88 -6.35 -10.92
C ALA A 30 16.39 -5.27 -9.95
N ARG A 31 17.24 -4.35 -10.44
CA ARG A 31 17.73 -3.24 -9.61
C ARG A 31 16.57 -2.29 -9.28
N PRO A 32 16.53 -1.69 -8.08
CA PRO A 32 15.43 -0.80 -7.68
C PRO A 32 15.16 0.35 -8.66
N VAL A 33 16.20 0.92 -9.27
CA VAL A 33 16.05 2.00 -10.27
C VAL A 33 15.31 1.55 -11.52
N ASP A 34 15.54 0.31 -11.98
CA ASP A 34 14.87 -0.25 -13.15
C ASP A 34 13.40 -0.56 -12.82
N VAL A 35 13.13 -1.01 -11.59
CA VAL A 35 11.78 -1.23 -11.08
C VAL A 35 11.00 0.08 -10.95
N VAL A 36 11.61 1.16 -10.46
CA VAL A 36 10.96 2.49 -10.39
C VAL A 36 10.55 2.95 -11.79
N ALA A 37 11.45 2.85 -12.78
CA ALA A 37 11.14 3.23 -14.16
C ALA A 37 10.04 2.35 -14.80
N ALA A 38 9.98 1.06 -14.43
CA ALA A 38 8.91 0.17 -14.86
C ALA A 38 7.56 0.52 -14.22
N LEU A 39 7.54 0.74 -12.89
CA LEU A 39 6.35 1.17 -12.15
C LEU A 39 5.80 2.48 -12.71
N GLN A 40 6.65 3.48 -12.92
CA GLN A 40 6.21 4.78 -13.43
C GLN A 40 5.54 4.68 -14.81
N ARG A 41 6.11 3.88 -15.72
CA ARG A 41 5.51 3.63 -17.04
C ARG A 41 4.18 2.91 -16.93
N ALA A 42 4.09 1.89 -16.08
CA ALA A 42 2.87 1.11 -15.89
C ALA A 42 1.75 1.96 -15.23
N LEU A 43 2.10 2.82 -14.28
CA LEU A 43 1.17 3.76 -13.64
C LEU A 43 0.61 4.78 -14.63
N VAL A 44 1.46 5.34 -15.50
CA VAL A 44 0.99 6.25 -16.57
C VAL A 44 0.03 5.52 -17.51
N ALA A 45 0.35 4.30 -17.94
CA ALA A 45 -0.54 3.50 -18.79
C ALA A 45 -1.88 3.18 -18.10
N ALA A 46 -1.87 2.99 -16.79
CA ALA A 46 -3.07 2.78 -15.96
C ALA A 46 -3.82 4.08 -15.61
N HIS A 47 -3.37 5.25 -16.08
CA HIS A 47 -3.92 6.56 -15.75
C HIS A 47 -3.86 6.87 -14.23
N LEU A 48 -2.77 6.45 -13.57
CA LEU A 48 -2.50 6.65 -12.14
C LEU A 48 -1.12 7.32 -11.89
N PRO A 49 -0.76 8.44 -12.56
CA PRO A 49 0.60 8.98 -12.53
C PRO A 49 1.03 9.55 -11.16
N ASP A 50 0.08 10.00 -10.34
CA ASP A 50 0.36 10.76 -9.11
C ASP A 50 0.55 9.87 -7.87
N GLN A 51 1.52 8.94 -7.94
CA GLN A 51 1.88 8.14 -6.77
C GLN A 51 2.96 8.83 -5.93
N PRO A 52 2.87 8.79 -4.58
CA PRO A 52 3.88 9.39 -3.72
C PRO A 52 5.30 8.83 -3.99
N PRO A 53 6.34 9.68 -4.05
CA PRO A 53 7.72 9.23 -4.29
C PRO A 53 8.26 8.26 -3.22
N SER A 54 7.78 8.34 -1.99
CA SER A 54 8.09 7.40 -0.91
C SER A 54 7.50 6.02 -1.20
N TRP A 55 6.23 5.98 -1.59
CA TRP A 55 5.53 4.73 -1.97
C TRP A 55 6.19 4.07 -3.18
N MET A 56 6.57 4.85 -4.20
CA MET A 56 7.25 4.31 -5.39
C MET A 56 8.59 3.65 -5.01
N ARG A 57 9.40 4.31 -4.18
CA ARG A 57 10.69 3.76 -3.74
C ARG A 57 10.53 2.53 -2.85
N ALA A 58 9.56 2.54 -1.93
CA ALA A 58 9.27 1.40 -1.07
C ALA A 58 8.81 0.20 -1.91
N SER A 59 7.82 0.39 -2.79
CA SER A 59 7.31 -0.66 -3.67
C SER A 59 8.41 -1.22 -4.58
N ALA A 60 9.26 -0.36 -5.15
CA ALA A 60 10.37 -0.80 -5.97
C ALA A 60 11.41 -1.63 -5.20
N SER A 61 11.69 -1.27 -3.95
CA SER A 61 12.58 -2.03 -3.06
C SER A 61 12.01 -3.43 -2.76
N GLU A 62 10.72 -3.50 -2.43
CA GLU A 62 10.04 -4.78 -2.16
C GLU A 62 10.01 -5.70 -3.39
N ILE A 63 9.67 -5.15 -4.56
CA ILE A 63 9.66 -5.88 -5.83
C ILE A 63 11.07 -6.33 -6.22
N SER A 64 12.07 -5.45 -6.07
CA SER A 64 13.47 -5.76 -6.31
C SER A 64 13.93 -6.93 -5.43
N ALA A 65 13.55 -6.93 -4.15
CA ALA A 65 13.78 -8.05 -3.23
C ALA A 65 12.94 -9.30 -3.53
N GLY A 66 12.05 -9.23 -4.54
CA GLY A 66 11.20 -10.32 -4.96
C GLY A 66 10.09 -10.67 -3.99
N ARG A 67 9.70 -9.73 -3.14
CA ARG A 67 8.54 -9.82 -2.25
C ARG A 67 7.28 -9.34 -2.97
N ARG A 68 6.13 -9.85 -2.52
CA ARG A 68 4.82 -9.45 -3.04
C ARG A 68 4.38 -8.18 -2.31
N VAL A 69 4.00 -7.16 -3.08
CA VAL A 69 3.41 -5.93 -2.56
C VAL A 69 1.89 -6.03 -2.64
N VAL A 70 1.22 -5.82 -1.51
CA VAL A 70 -0.24 -5.83 -1.38
C VAL A 70 -0.69 -4.47 -0.88
N LEU A 71 -1.66 -3.88 -1.56
CA LEU A 71 -2.25 -2.60 -1.21
C LEU A 71 -3.49 -2.87 -0.37
N GLY A 72 -3.39 -2.61 0.93
CA GLY A 72 -4.55 -2.61 1.83
C GLY A 72 -5.32 -1.30 1.75
N THR A 73 -6.62 -1.34 2.00
CA THR A 73 -7.30 -0.17 2.57
C THR A 73 -6.70 0.02 3.95
N ALA A 74 -6.06 1.15 4.23
CA ALA A 74 -5.69 1.46 5.60
C ALA A 74 -6.99 1.47 6.41
N GLU A 75 -7.24 0.43 7.19
CA GLU A 75 -8.05 0.60 8.38
C GLU A 75 -7.34 1.71 9.17
N ALA A 76 -8.10 2.73 9.57
CA ALA A 76 -7.58 3.80 10.42
C ALA A 76 -6.74 3.17 11.54
N PRO A 77 -5.65 3.79 12.00
CA PRO A 77 -4.87 3.24 13.10
C PRO A 77 -5.81 3.01 14.30
N GLU A 78 -6.22 1.77 14.50
CA GLU A 78 -7.00 1.32 15.64
C GLU A 78 -6.02 1.27 16.81
N GLY A 79 -5.70 2.47 17.32
CA GLY A 79 -4.60 2.70 18.25
C GLY A 79 -4.75 4.00 19.04
N LEU A 80 -5.95 4.59 19.08
CA LEU A 80 -6.28 5.71 19.97
C LEU A 80 -7.43 5.42 20.94
N ASP A 81 -7.82 4.14 21.11
CA ASP A 81 -8.75 3.73 22.16
C ASP A 81 -8.40 2.33 22.71
N ARG A 82 -7.30 2.25 23.43
CA ARG A 82 -7.05 1.18 24.42
C ARG A 82 -5.96 1.65 25.39
N ALA A 83 -6.31 2.68 26.17
CA ALA A 83 -5.80 2.69 27.53
C ALA A 83 -6.34 1.41 28.19
N ALA A 84 -5.43 0.53 28.58
CA ALA A 84 -5.70 -0.82 29.05
C ALA A 84 -6.75 -0.85 30.17
N PRO A 85 -7.57 -1.91 30.28
CA PRO A 85 -8.20 -2.21 31.56
C PRO A 85 -7.08 -2.59 32.54
N ASP A 86 -6.89 -1.77 33.58
CA ASP A 86 -6.06 -2.10 34.73
C ASP A 86 -6.45 -3.50 35.25
N PRO A 87 -5.57 -4.51 35.21
CA PRO A 87 -5.83 -5.77 35.86
C PRO A 87 -5.41 -5.65 37.33
N ASP A 88 -6.42 -5.75 38.19
CA ASP A 88 -6.30 -6.17 39.59
C ASP A 88 -5.73 -5.15 40.60
N VAL A 89 -6.65 -4.57 41.40
CA VAL A 89 -6.38 -4.41 42.82
C VAL A 89 -7.61 -4.89 43.60
N HIS A 90 -7.56 -6.17 43.94
CA HIS A 90 -8.08 -6.79 45.16
C HIS A 90 -9.14 -6.03 45.96
N ALA A 91 -10.33 -6.64 46.03
CA ALA A 91 -11.16 -6.60 47.21
C ALA A 91 -10.40 -7.14 48.43
N ALA A 92 -10.32 -6.35 49.50
CA ALA A 92 -10.15 -6.82 50.88
C ALA A 92 -10.45 -5.67 51.86
N GLY A 93 -11.46 -5.85 52.73
CA GLY A 93 -11.65 -5.08 53.96
C GLY A 93 -12.97 -4.33 54.03
#